data_AF-A0A9P3UP78-F1
#
_entry.id   AF-A0A9P3UP78-F1
#
_cell.length_a   1.000
_cell.length_b   1.000
_cell.length_c   1.000
_cell.angle_alpha   90.00
_cell.angle_beta   90.00
_cell.angle_gamma   90.00
#
_symmetry.space_group_name_H-M   'P 1'
#
loop_
_entity.id
_entity.type
_entity.pdbx_description
1 polymer ?
#
loop_
_entity_poly.entity_id
_entity_poly.type
_entity_poly.pdbx_seq_one_letter_code
_entity_poly.pdbx_strand_id
1 'polypeptide(L)'
;MSFNETVLDSWTALQQAPVTVQAATALGVGILITLAYPALFSSKKSTGITELGGWSILTAWPFFNKRFDFLRENFAKTGENFFTFKVLHHSVTAMKGPEARKAFFDNKYFGFSEGYEILMGAAPRLKDIKEPEEHQEISWFNKQLSLLLNKQRLSEVLPSLFDDVQARMDGWGKEGRMDPFKNIYDLVFQMTVRMATCRDLASDKEALDKLQHDYWVLEKSATPTALLLPWFPSKAKKDKETSTRNLFTQLYGYVEQRRAAEVPSADAIDLLIAEGLGNHEIISFILGTIFAGVVNTGINSCWALLFLSFNKEWKAKVTAEVHALIQTHTDTSSSTSAEPLHKRLSAIPISVWEDEMPIMDLVIRETLRLVLNGTVLRRNLAADVALAGTGKVLPRGNFVAFPLSDVHLNPEIYADPAAWDPTRFMPGREEDRKVPFGYLGWGAGRHPCTGMKVAKLEMKIIVALFLAGYEFDVVDAAGRFPERLPTPDYNDIQQARPVGPPTFIKFKRVVE
;
A
#
# COMPACT_ATOMS: atom_id res chain seq x y z
N MET A 1 30.65 -16.88 -20.38
CA MET A 1 31.93 -16.56 -19.70
C MET A 1 32.84 -15.68 -20.55
N SER A 2 32.93 -15.85 -21.87
CA SER A 2 33.91 -15.12 -22.71
C SER A 2 33.73 -13.58 -22.79
N PHE A 3 32.51 -13.04 -22.68
CA PHE A 3 32.28 -11.60 -22.86
C PHE A 3 32.85 -10.74 -21.71
N ASN A 4 32.92 -11.28 -20.49
CA ASN A 4 33.42 -10.55 -19.33
C ASN A 4 34.95 -10.45 -19.30
N GLU A 5 35.65 -11.49 -19.76
CA GLU A 5 37.12 -11.51 -19.82
C GLU A 5 37.64 -10.46 -20.81
N THR A 6 37.01 -10.34 -21.99
CA THR A 6 37.46 -9.40 -23.03
C THR A 6 37.31 -7.93 -22.62
N VAL A 7 36.28 -7.60 -21.85
CA VAL A 7 36.03 -6.24 -21.35
C VAL A 7 37.01 -5.88 -20.24
N LEU A 8 37.27 -6.82 -19.32
CA LEU A 8 38.26 -6.65 -18.25
C LEU A 8 39.67 -6.47 -18.82
N ASP A 9 40.07 -7.28 -19.80
CA ASP A 9 41.38 -7.19 -20.46
C ASP A 9 41.56 -5.83 -21.18
N SER A 10 40.52 -5.38 -21.87
CA SER A 10 40.50 -4.07 -22.55
C SER A 10 40.59 -2.90 -21.57
N TRP A 11 39.96 -3.02 -20.40
CA TRP A 11 40.00 -2.01 -19.35
C TRP A 11 41.39 -1.93 -18.69
N THR A 12 42.00 -3.07 -18.39
CA THR A 12 43.37 -3.13 -17.88
C THR A 12 44.39 -2.59 -18.88
N ALA A 13 44.22 -2.87 -20.17
CA ALA A 13 45.08 -2.33 -21.22
C ALA A 13 44.97 -0.79 -21.32
N LEU A 14 43.77 -0.22 -21.13
CA LEU A 14 43.56 1.22 -21.14
C LEU A 14 44.21 1.91 -19.93
N GLN A 15 44.15 1.29 -18.75
CA GLN A 15 44.79 1.81 -17.53
C GLN A 15 46.33 1.84 -17.63
N GLN A 16 46.91 0.96 -18.44
CA GLN A 16 48.36 0.89 -18.69
C GLN A 16 48.81 1.77 -19.87
N ALA A 17 47.88 2.36 -20.61
CA ALA A 17 48.20 3.21 -21.76
C ALA A 17 48.76 4.60 -21.34
N PRO A 18 49.54 5.27 -22.21
CA PRO A 18 50.02 6.62 -21.95
C PRO A 18 48.88 7.61 -21.65
N VAL A 19 49.13 8.60 -20.80
CA VAL A 19 48.13 9.61 -20.38
C VAL A 19 47.46 10.32 -21.58
N THR A 20 48.20 10.53 -22.67
CA THR A 20 47.68 11.10 -23.92
C THR A 20 46.67 10.20 -24.62
N VAL A 21 46.87 8.88 -24.57
CA VAL A 21 45.93 7.88 -25.10
C VAL A 21 44.69 7.82 -24.21
N GLN A 22 44.86 7.78 -22.88
CA GLN A 22 43.73 7.83 -21.94
C GLN A 22 42.87 9.08 -22.11
N ALA A 23 43.50 10.25 -22.26
CA ALA A 23 42.82 11.51 -22.51
C ALA A 23 42.10 11.52 -23.86
N ALA A 24 42.73 11.02 -24.93
CA ALA A 24 42.11 10.91 -26.25
C ALA A 24 40.93 9.93 -26.26
N THR A 25 41.03 8.80 -25.54
CA THR A 25 39.92 7.85 -25.39
C THR A 25 38.78 8.45 -24.57
N ALA A 26 39.06 9.15 -23.47
CA ALA A 26 38.05 9.84 -22.68
C ALA A 26 37.35 10.95 -23.49
N LEU A 27 38.10 11.73 -24.28
CA LEU A 27 37.55 12.75 -25.15
C LEU A 27 36.71 12.12 -26.29
N GLY A 28 37.18 11.02 -26.88
CA GLY A 28 36.47 10.28 -27.92
C GLY A 28 35.18 9.62 -27.41
N VAL A 29 35.19 9.04 -26.21
CA VAL A 29 34.00 8.54 -25.52
C VAL A 29 33.06 9.69 -25.18
N GLY A 30 33.59 10.82 -24.70
CA GLY A 30 32.83 12.03 -24.43
C GLY A 30 32.10 12.55 -25.67
N ILE A 31 32.81 12.68 -26.79
CA ILE A 31 32.29 13.10 -28.10
C ILE A 31 31.28 12.08 -28.66
N LEU A 32 31.56 10.78 -28.55
CA LEU A 32 30.62 9.74 -28.95
C LEU A 32 29.34 9.79 -28.12
N ILE A 33 29.44 10.04 -26.81
CA ILE A 33 28.28 10.22 -25.94
C ILE A 33 27.51 11.47 -26.36
N THR A 34 28.14 12.63 -26.58
CA THR A 34 27.44 13.86 -27.01
C THR A 34 26.82 13.74 -28.41
N LEU A 35 27.50 13.08 -29.36
CA LEU A 35 26.97 12.86 -30.71
C LEU A 35 25.88 11.79 -30.75
N ALA A 36 25.98 10.75 -29.91
CA ALA A 36 24.95 9.75 -29.77
C ALA A 36 23.79 10.22 -28.88
N TYR A 37 23.96 11.27 -28.05
CA TYR A 37 22.96 11.76 -27.10
C TYR A 37 21.62 12.09 -27.79
N PRO A 38 21.56 12.87 -28.89
CA PRO A 38 20.30 13.12 -29.59
C PRO A 38 19.69 11.84 -30.15
N ALA A 39 20.47 10.90 -30.67
CA ALA A 39 19.96 9.66 -31.24
C ALA A 39 19.49 8.64 -30.17
N LEU A 40 20.14 8.65 -29.00
CA LEU A 40 19.84 7.78 -27.87
C LEU A 40 18.68 8.31 -27.05
N PHE A 41 18.54 9.63 -26.90
CA PHE A 41 17.54 10.27 -26.02
C PHE A 41 16.40 10.98 -26.79
N SER A 42 16.41 10.98 -28.13
CA SER A 42 15.31 11.53 -28.92
C SER A 42 14.01 10.78 -28.67
N SER A 43 12.98 11.52 -28.30
CA SER A 43 11.62 11.00 -28.15
C SER A 43 11.01 10.71 -29.52
N LYS A 44 10.39 9.54 -29.67
CA LYS A 44 9.62 9.21 -30.88
C LYS A 44 8.13 9.38 -30.61
N LYS A 45 7.38 9.88 -31.58
CA LYS A 45 5.91 9.87 -31.52
C LYS A 45 5.42 8.62 -32.26
N SER A 46 5.12 7.57 -31.51
CA SER A 46 4.38 6.41 -31.99
C SER A 46 2.94 6.55 -31.52
N THR A 47 1.95 6.29 -32.38
CA THR A 47 0.50 6.38 -32.08
C THR A 47 -0.02 7.72 -31.53
N GLY A 48 0.75 8.81 -31.73
CA GLY A 48 0.45 10.15 -31.22
C GLY A 48 0.84 10.37 -29.75
N ILE A 49 1.43 9.38 -29.07
CA ILE A 49 1.94 9.50 -27.69
C ILE A 49 3.46 9.69 -27.75
N THR A 50 3.97 10.65 -26.97
CA THR A 50 5.41 10.87 -26.84
C THR A 50 6.07 9.69 -26.11
N GLU A 51 7.00 9.01 -26.76
CA GLU A 51 7.81 7.94 -26.18
C GLU A 51 9.13 8.53 -25.68
N LEU A 52 9.43 8.36 -24.39
CA LEU A 52 10.72 8.76 -23.81
C LEU A 52 11.84 7.96 -24.48
N GLY A 53 12.79 8.68 -25.07
CA GLY A 53 14.00 8.08 -25.61
C GLY A 53 14.91 7.53 -24.51
N GLY A 54 15.90 6.75 -24.90
CA GLY A 54 16.91 6.18 -24.02
C GLY A 54 16.91 4.66 -24.02
N TRP A 55 17.96 4.08 -23.45
CA TRP A 55 17.94 2.65 -23.11
C TRP A 55 16.90 2.40 -22.01
N SER A 56 16.21 1.27 -22.10
CA SER A 56 15.15 0.88 -21.16
C SER A 56 15.58 0.93 -19.69
N ILE A 57 16.85 0.67 -19.40
CA ILE A 57 17.38 0.76 -18.03
C ILE A 57 17.34 2.18 -17.46
N LEU A 58 17.50 3.20 -18.30
CA LEU A 58 17.51 4.61 -17.90
C LEU A 58 16.11 5.12 -17.53
N THR A 59 15.06 4.50 -18.06
CA THR A 59 13.66 4.79 -17.67
C THR A 59 13.18 3.87 -16.57
N ALA A 60 13.58 2.59 -16.59
CA ALA A 60 13.10 1.61 -15.63
C ALA A 60 13.69 1.77 -14.23
N TRP A 61 15.00 2.09 -14.12
CA TRP A 61 15.65 2.30 -12.83
C TRP A 61 15.01 3.42 -12.01
N PRO A 62 14.86 4.67 -12.51
CA PRO A 62 14.19 5.73 -11.76
C PRO A 62 12.70 5.42 -11.53
N PHE A 63 12.01 4.74 -12.46
CA PHE A 63 10.62 4.32 -12.26
C PHE A 63 10.44 3.36 -11.07
N PHE A 64 11.39 2.45 -10.82
CA PHE A 64 11.32 1.54 -9.68
C PHE A 64 11.90 2.14 -8.38
N ASN A 65 12.85 3.06 -8.48
CA ASN A 65 13.51 3.65 -7.31
C ASN A 65 12.78 4.87 -6.75
N LYS A 66 12.27 5.75 -7.63
CA LYS A 66 11.60 7.00 -7.30
C LYS A 66 10.39 7.21 -8.23
N ARG A 67 9.44 6.27 -8.17
CA ARG A 67 8.28 6.19 -9.09
C ARG A 67 7.48 7.48 -9.16
N PHE A 68 7.17 8.07 -7.99
CA PHE A 68 6.36 9.27 -7.90
C PHE A 68 7.06 10.45 -8.58
N ASP A 69 8.34 10.67 -8.25
CA ASP A 69 9.14 11.75 -8.85
C ASP A 69 9.33 11.53 -10.34
N PHE A 70 9.63 10.30 -10.77
CA PHE A 70 9.80 9.94 -12.17
C PHE A 70 8.56 10.31 -12.99
N LEU A 71 7.36 9.95 -12.54
CA LEU A 71 6.13 10.27 -13.27
C LEU A 71 5.87 11.78 -13.28
N ARG A 72 5.94 12.43 -12.11
CA ARG A 72 5.71 13.88 -11.97
C ARG A 72 6.63 14.69 -12.87
N GLU A 73 7.93 14.40 -12.83
CA GLU A 73 8.92 15.11 -13.63
C GLU A 73 8.74 14.88 -15.13
N ASN A 74 8.43 13.66 -15.56
CA ASN A 74 8.26 13.40 -17.00
C ASN A 74 6.95 13.99 -17.54
N PHE A 75 5.88 14.06 -16.75
CA PHE A 75 4.70 14.84 -17.13
C PHE A 75 5.02 16.34 -17.25
N ALA A 76 5.83 16.90 -16.34
CA ALA A 76 6.26 18.29 -16.42
C ALA A 76 7.17 18.56 -17.63
N LYS A 77 8.12 17.66 -17.90
CA LYS A 77 9.08 17.76 -19.02
C LYS A 77 8.39 17.62 -20.39
N THR A 78 7.42 16.72 -20.51
CA THR A 78 6.71 16.49 -21.78
C THR A 78 5.62 17.53 -22.04
N GLY A 79 5.02 18.10 -20.99
CA GLY A 79 3.85 18.98 -21.12
C GLY A 79 2.59 18.27 -21.64
N GLU A 80 2.62 16.94 -21.75
CA GLU A 80 1.52 16.13 -22.27
C GLU A 80 0.81 15.36 -21.15
N ASN A 81 -0.44 14.95 -21.41
CA ASN A 81 -1.21 14.08 -20.51
C ASN A 81 -0.85 12.59 -20.65
N PHE A 82 -0.05 12.23 -21.63
CA PHE A 82 0.34 10.85 -21.93
C PHE A 82 1.79 10.81 -22.39
N PHE A 83 2.56 9.87 -21.83
CA PHE A 83 3.87 9.51 -22.38
C PHE A 83 4.12 8.02 -22.20
N THR A 84 4.92 7.44 -23.08
CA THR A 84 5.32 6.03 -23.02
C THR A 84 6.79 5.92 -22.69
N PHE A 85 7.18 4.92 -21.93
CA PHE A 85 8.57 4.60 -21.65
C PHE A 85 8.76 3.08 -21.60
N LYS A 86 10.01 2.64 -21.68
CA LYS A 86 10.34 1.21 -21.64
C LYS A 86 10.68 0.77 -20.22
N VAL A 87 10.18 -0.41 -19.86
CA VAL A 87 10.61 -1.19 -18.70
C VAL A 87 10.98 -2.58 -19.20
N LEU A 88 12.29 -2.84 -19.27
CA LEU A 88 12.84 -3.97 -20.04
C LEU A 88 12.27 -3.98 -21.48
N HIS A 89 11.57 -5.06 -21.85
CA HIS A 89 10.92 -5.22 -23.14
C HIS A 89 9.45 -4.74 -23.15
N HIS A 90 8.92 -4.34 -21.99
CA HIS A 90 7.56 -3.84 -21.85
C HIS A 90 7.47 -2.35 -22.16
N SER A 91 6.38 -1.94 -22.80
CA SER A 91 5.99 -0.54 -22.92
C SER A 91 5.05 -0.18 -21.78
N VAL A 92 5.34 0.91 -21.07
CA VAL A 92 4.48 1.47 -20.03
C VAL A 92 4.03 2.85 -20.47
N THR A 93 2.72 3.05 -20.61
CA THR A 93 2.12 4.34 -20.91
C THR A 93 1.63 4.97 -19.61
N ALA A 94 2.30 6.04 -19.18
CA ALA A 94 1.81 6.89 -18.11
C ALA A 94 0.72 7.82 -18.63
N MET A 95 -0.35 7.99 -17.86
CA MET A 95 -1.48 8.83 -18.24
C MET A 95 -2.03 9.64 -17.06
N LYS A 96 -2.48 10.86 -17.34
CA LYS A 96 -3.04 11.80 -16.36
C LYS A 96 -4.16 12.65 -16.99
N GLY A 97 -4.97 13.32 -16.18
CA GLY A 97 -6.04 14.19 -16.64
C GLY A 97 -7.41 13.51 -16.84
N PRO A 98 -8.47 14.27 -17.18
CA PRO A 98 -9.85 13.78 -17.25
C PRO A 98 -10.06 12.59 -18.20
N GLU A 99 -9.49 12.64 -19.40
CA GLU A 99 -9.62 11.59 -20.42
C GLU A 99 -8.94 10.30 -19.95
N ALA A 100 -7.75 10.44 -19.34
CA ALA A 100 -7.02 9.32 -18.76
C ALA A 100 -7.78 8.67 -17.61
N ARG A 101 -8.40 9.46 -16.71
CA ARG A 101 -9.19 8.94 -15.59
C ARG A 101 -10.33 8.04 -16.08
N LYS A 102 -11.12 8.54 -17.02
CA LYS A 102 -12.22 7.77 -17.61
C LYS A 102 -11.70 6.50 -18.28
N ALA A 103 -10.67 6.59 -19.11
CA ALA A 103 -10.09 5.43 -19.77
C ALA A 103 -9.54 4.41 -18.77
N PHE A 104 -8.84 4.85 -17.72
CA PHE A 104 -8.18 3.97 -16.77
C PHE A 104 -9.16 3.19 -15.90
N PHE A 105 -10.19 3.86 -15.37
CA PHE A 105 -11.08 3.26 -14.38
C PHE A 105 -12.29 2.53 -15.00
N ASP A 106 -12.71 2.88 -16.22
CA ASP A 106 -13.87 2.27 -16.88
C ASP A 106 -13.54 1.20 -17.92
N ASN A 107 -12.30 1.17 -18.44
CA ASN A 107 -11.99 0.27 -19.54
C ASN A 107 -11.87 -1.20 -19.10
N LYS A 108 -12.69 -2.06 -19.69
CA LYS A 108 -12.74 -3.50 -19.39
C LYS A 108 -11.49 -4.29 -19.82
N TYR A 109 -10.64 -3.72 -20.67
CA TYR A 109 -9.42 -4.39 -21.15
C TYR A 109 -8.23 -4.19 -20.21
N PHE A 110 -8.34 -3.31 -19.21
CA PHE A 110 -7.26 -3.00 -18.29
C PHE A 110 -7.27 -3.99 -17.10
N GLY A 111 -6.47 -5.04 -17.24
CA GLY A 111 -6.26 -6.07 -16.22
C GLY A 111 -5.53 -5.54 -15.00
N PHE A 112 -6.09 -5.82 -13.82
CA PHE A 112 -5.53 -5.43 -12.53
C PHE A 112 -4.30 -6.27 -12.17
N SER A 113 -4.47 -7.59 -12.10
CA SER A 113 -3.46 -8.51 -11.57
C SER A 113 -2.17 -8.45 -12.40
N GLU A 114 -2.31 -8.44 -13.72
CA GLU A 114 -1.18 -8.41 -14.65
C GLU A 114 -0.39 -7.12 -14.57
N GLY A 115 -1.06 -6.00 -14.23
CA GLY A 115 -0.41 -4.69 -14.05
C GLY A 115 0.59 -4.70 -12.89
N TYR A 116 0.24 -5.34 -11.79
CA TYR A 116 1.08 -5.39 -10.59
C TYR A 116 2.09 -6.54 -10.60
N GLU A 117 1.76 -7.68 -11.23
CA GLU A 117 2.61 -8.87 -11.26
C GLU A 117 4.03 -8.56 -11.77
N ILE A 118 4.13 -7.69 -12.78
CA ILE A 118 5.40 -7.36 -13.45
C ILE A 118 6.02 -6.07 -12.90
N LEU A 119 5.20 -5.10 -12.50
CA LEU A 119 5.67 -3.74 -12.18
C LEU A 119 5.70 -3.40 -10.67
N MET A 120 5.39 -4.35 -9.79
CA MET A 120 5.45 -4.14 -8.33
C MET A 120 6.39 -5.12 -7.61
N GLY A 121 6.49 -6.38 -8.03
CA GLY A 121 7.51 -7.34 -7.56
C GLY A 121 7.36 -7.89 -6.14
N ALA A 122 6.61 -7.20 -5.28
CA ALA A 122 6.39 -7.53 -3.88
C ALA A 122 5.34 -8.62 -3.64
N ALA A 123 4.42 -8.82 -4.59
CA ALA A 123 3.35 -9.81 -4.42
C ALA A 123 3.95 -11.21 -4.15
N PRO A 124 3.51 -11.91 -3.08
CA PRO A 124 3.86 -13.30 -2.84
C PRO A 124 3.34 -14.16 -3.99
N ARG A 125 4.16 -15.11 -4.47
CA ARG A 125 3.74 -16.05 -5.51
C ARG A 125 4.20 -17.44 -5.17
N LEU A 126 3.29 -18.40 -5.16
CA LEU A 126 3.61 -19.79 -4.85
C LEU A 126 4.52 -20.41 -5.92
N LYS A 127 4.44 -19.95 -7.17
CA LYS A 127 5.38 -20.37 -8.22
C LYS A 127 6.84 -20.00 -7.93
N ASP A 128 7.10 -18.96 -7.13
CA ASP A 128 8.47 -18.56 -6.77
C ASP A 128 9.14 -19.64 -5.88
N ILE A 129 8.35 -20.51 -5.24
CA ILE A 129 8.83 -21.65 -4.45
C ILE A 129 8.50 -23.02 -5.09
N LYS A 130 8.09 -23.04 -6.36
CA LYS A 130 7.71 -24.24 -7.13
C LYS A 130 6.48 -24.98 -6.58
N GLU A 131 5.65 -24.29 -5.80
CA GLU A 131 4.35 -24.81 -5.40
C GLU A 131 3.31 -24.57 -6.51
N PRO A 132 2.31 -25.46 -6.68
CA PRO A 132 1.19 -25.22 -7.59
C PRO A 132 0.51 -23.87 -7.30
N GLU A 133 0.34 -23.07 -8.35
CA GLU A 133 -0.34 -21.78 -8.31
C GLU A 133 -1.26 -21.69 -9.52
N GLU A 134 -2.57 -21.75 -9.29
CA GLU A 134 -3.54 -21.47 -10.35
C GLU A 134 -3.65 -19.97 -10.56
N HIS A 135 -3.80 -19.55 -11.82
CA HIS A 135 -4.05 -18.15 -12.12
C HIS A 135 -5.46 -17.77 -11.68
N GLN A 136 -5.57 -17.17 -10.50
CA GLN A 136 -6.83 -16.72 -9.94
C GLN A 136 -7.12 -15.28 -10.34
N GLU A 137 -8.26 -15.07 -10.98
CA GLU A 137 -8.74 -13.72 -11.26
C GLU A 137 -9.06 -12.96 -9.97
N ILE A 138 -9.00 -11.63 -10.03
CA ILE A 138 -9.42 -10.77 -8.90
C ILE A 138 -10.88 -11.03 -8.47
N SER A 139 -11.73 -11.48 -9.40
CA SER A 139 -13.11 -11.89 -9.14
C SER A 139 -13.20 -13.05 -8.16
N TRP A 140 -12.32 -14.06 -8.30
CA TRP A 140 -12.20 -15.18 -7.37
C TRP A 140 -11.76 -14.70 -5.99
N PHE A 141 -10.71 -13.86 -5.92
CA PHE A 141 -10.22 -13.32 -4.64
C PHE A 141 -11.31 -12.53 -3.92
N ASN A 142 -12.03 -11.68 -4.65
CA ASN A 142 -13.15 -10.89 -4.12
C ASN A 142 -14.30 -11.75 -3.61
N LYS A 143 -14.60 -12.88 -4.27
CA LYS A 143 -15.60 -13.84 -3.80
C LYS A 143 -15.20 -14.38 -2.43
N GLN A 144 -13.98 -14.87 -2.29
CA GLN A 144 -13.51 -15.43 -1.01
C GLN A 144 -13.45 -14.37 0.09
N LEU A 145 -12.96 -13.18 -0.24
CA LEU A 145 -12.92 -12.07 0.71
C LEU A 145 -14.34 -11.71 1.19
N SER A 146 -15.34 -11.68 0.30
CA SER A 146 -16.72 -11.33 0.68
C SER A 146 -17.32 -12.25 1.75
N LEU A 147 -16.90 -13.52 1.81
CA LEU A 147 -17.29 -14.46 2.86
C LEU A 147 -16.78 -14.01 4.23
N LEU A 148 -15.59 -13.41 4.27
CA LEU A 148 -14.95 -12.94 5.50
C LEU A 148 -15.50 -11.60 5.98
N LEU A 149 -16.15 -10.82 5.11
CA LEU A 149 -16.66 -9.47 5.39
C LEU A 149 -18.14 -9.47 5.81
N ASN A 150 -18.75 -10.63 5.99
CA ASN A 150 -20.16 -10.71 6.38
C ASN A 150 -20.38 -10.17 7.81
N LYS A 151 -21.48 -9.44 8.02
CA LYS A 151 -21.73 -8.73 9.29
C LYS A 151 -21.74 -9.64 10.51
N GLN A 152 -22.32 -10.84 10.39
CA GLN A 152 -22.41 -11.79 11.50
C GLN A 152 -21.01 -12.21 11.96
N ARG A 153 -20.17 -12.67 11.03
CA ARG A 153 -18.79 -13.06 11.33
C ARG A 153 -17.99 -11.91 11.91
N LEU A 154 -18.11 -10.71 11.33
CA LEU A 154 -17.39 -9.56 11.87
C LEU A 154 -17.79 -9.32 13.33
N SER A 155 -19.08 -9.43 13.68
CA SER A 155 -19.55 -9.27 15.06
C SER A 155 -18.98 -10.33 16.00
N GLU A 156 -18.82 -11.56 15.53
CA GLU A 156 -18.20 -12.65 16.30
C GLU A 156 -16.69 -12.44 16.51
N VAL A 157 -16.00 -11.84 15.53
CA VAL A 157 -14.55 -11.60 15.59
C VAL A 157 -14.21 -10.31 16.35
N LEU A 158 -15.13 -9.34 16.41
CA LEU A 158 -14.90 -8.02 17.00
C LEU A 158 -14.35 -8.05 18.44
N PRO A 159 -14.87 -8.86 19.38
CA PRO A 159 -14.30 -8.96 20.72
C PRO A 159 -12.83 -9.38 20.72
N SER A 160 -12.46 -10.34 19.86
CA SER A 160 -11.07 -10.79 19.77
C SER A 160 -10.14 -9.74 19.15
N LEU A 161 -10.63 -8.90 18.24
CA LEU A 161 -9.85 -7.76 17.72
C LEU A 161 -9.54 -6.76 18.83
N PHE A 162 -10.53 -6.44 19.68
CA PHE A 162 -10.32 -5.55 20.82
C PHE A 162 -9.38 -6.15 21.88
N ASP A 163 -9.46 -7.46 22.11
CA ASP A 163 -8.55 -8.18 23.01
C ASP A 163 -7.09 -8.12 22.51
N ASP A 164 -6.87 -8.28 21.20
CA ASP A 164 -5.54 -8.11 20.59
C ASP A 164 -5.01 -6.69 20.77
N VAL A 165 -5.87 -5.69 20.53
CA VAL A 165 -5.44 -4.29 20.66
C VAL A 165 -5.08 -4.00 22.12
N GLN A 166 -5.88 -4.48 23.07
CA GLN A 166 -5.60 -4.34 24.50
C GLN A 166 -4.26 -5.00 24.86
N ALA A 167 -4.00 -6.23 24.41
CA ALA A 167 -2.75 -6.92 24.70
C ALA A 167 -1.52 -6.19 24.14
N ARG A 168 -1.64 -5.58 22.94
CA ARG A 168 -0.59 -4.73 22.38
C ARG A 168 -0.40 -3.44 23.18
N MET A 169 -1.50 -2.80 23.58
CA MET A 169 -1.50 -1.60 24.42
C MET A 169 -0.83 -1.83 25.77
N ASP A 170 -1.12 -2.94 26.44
CA ASP A 170 -0.50 -3.29 27.72
C ASP A 170 1.03 -3.44 27.58
N GLY A 171 1.48 -3.98 26.45
CA GLY A 171 2.89 -4.09 26.10
C GLY A 171 3.61 -2.74 25.86
N TRP A 172 2.88 -1.64 25.66
CA TRP A 172 3.48 -0.30 25.49
C TRP A 172 3.75 0.40 26.84
N GLY A 173 3.14 -0.07 27.93
CA GLY A 173 3.27 0.52 29.26
C GLY A 173 2.36 1.74 29.50
N LYS A 174 2.50 2.38 30.66
CA LYS A 174 1.63 3.50 31.08
C LYS A 174 1.98 4.82 30.42
N GLU A 175 3.24 5.07 30.13
CA GLU A 175 3.72 6.26 29.43
C GLU A 175 4.99 5.92 28.68
N GLY A 176 5.25 6.62 27.58
CA GLY A 176 6.43 6.35 26.79
C GLY A 176 6.44 7.03 25.44
N ARG A 177 7.30 6.51 24.57
CA ARG A 177 7.46 6.96 23.20
C ARG A 177 7.58 5.75 22.29
N MET A 178 6.90 5.79 21.15
CA MET A 178 6.89 4.70 20.16
C MET A 178 7.05 5.22 18.74
N ASP A 179 7.54 4.34 17.84
CA ASP A 179 7.49 4.57 16.39
C ASP A 179 6.12 4.11 15.89
N PRO A 180 5.22 5.01 15.46
CA PRO A 180 3.90 4.61 14.98
C PRO A 180 4.01 3.67 13.76
N PHE A 181 4.99 3.87 12.88
CA PHE A 181 5.21 3.05 11.69
C PHE A 181 5.81 1.66 12.00
N LYS A 182 6.04 1.37 13.29
CA LYS A 182 6.31 0.04 13.81
C LYS A 182 5.13 -0.45 14.66
N ASN A 183 4.83 0.24 15.75
CA ASN A 183 3.90 -0.24 16.77
C ASN A 183 2.45 -0.35 16.27
N ILE A 184 1.99 0.60 15.46
CA ILE A 184 0.64 0.54 14.86
C ILE A 184 0.61 -0.50 13.73
N TYR A 185 1.71 -0.68 13.01
CA TYR A 185 1.81 -1.74 12.00
C TYR A 185 1.79 -3.14 12.62
N ASP A 186 2.44 -3.35 13.76
CA ASP A 186 2.39 -4.62 14.49
C ASP A 186 0.94 -4.94 14.90
N LEU A 187 0.19 -3.92 15.30
CA LEU A 187 -1.23 -4.05 15.62
C LEU A 187 -2.07 -4.37 14.37
N VAL A 188 -1.94 -3.58 13.30
CA VAL A 188 -2.67 -3.81 12.04
C VAL A 188 -2.36 -5.19 11.46
N PHE A 189 -1.09 -5.61 11.52
CA PHE A 189 -0.68 -6.94 11.06
C PHE A 189 -1.41 -8.03 11.83
N GLN A 190 -1.47 -7.93 13.17
CA GLN A 190 -2.20 -8.89 14.00
C GLN A 190 -3.71 -8.91 13.68
N MET A 191 -4.33 -7.73 13.56
CA MET A 191 -5.76 -7.61 13.22
C MET A 191 -6.05 -8.25 11.86
N THR A 192 -5.22 -7.97 10.85
CA THR A 192 -5.35 -8.58 9.53
C THR A 192 -5.16 -10.10 9.56
N VAL A 193 -4.16 -10.60 10.32
CA VAL A 193 -3.95 -12.05 10.49
C VAL A 193 -5.15 -12.71 11.18
N ARG A 194 -5.71 -12.10 12.23
CA ARG A 194 -6.94 -12.60 12.87
C ARG A 194 -8.10 -12.65 11.88
N MET A 195 -8.24 -11.63 11.05
CA MET A 195 -9.30 -11.54 10.05
C MET A 195 -9.15 -12.54 8.92
N ALA A 196 -7.92 -12.82 8.50
CA ALA A 196 -7.60 -13.60 7.31
C ALA A 196 -7.23 -15.07 7.57
N THR A 197 -6.89 -15.45 8.81
CA THR A 197 -6.38 -16.79 9.14
C THR A 197 -7.23 -17.51 10.20
N CYS A 198 -6.66 -17.82 11.36
CA CYS A 198 -7.31 -18.41 12.51
C CYS A 198 -6.84 -17.80 13.83
N ARG A 199 -7.62 -18.00 14.89
CA ARG A 199 -7.33 -17.53 16.24
C ARG A 199 -6.04 -18.13 16.80
N ASP A 200 -5.73 -19.37 16.43
CA ASP A 200 -4.57 -20.11 16.93
C ASP A 200 -3.27 -19.41 16.50
N LEU A 201 -3.19 -18.96 15.24
CA LEU A 201 -2.07 -18.18 14.73
C LEU A 201 -2.09 -16.74 15.24
N ALA A 202 -3.25 -16.07 15.20
CA ALA A 202 -3.35 -14.65 15.55
C ALA A 202 -3.09 -14.35 17.04
N SER A 203 -3.27 -15.34 17.91
CA SER A 203 -3.07 -15.22 19.36
C SER A 203 -1.72 -15.78 19.83
N ASP A 204 -0.99 -16.49 18.97
CA ASP A 204 0.36 -16.95 19.24
C ASP A 204 1.37 -15.86 18.85
N LYS A 205 1.94 -15.20 19.86
CA LYS A 205 2.88 -14.10 19.66
C LYS A 205 4.13 -14.52 18.90
N GLU A 206 4.71 -15.69 19.19
CA GLU A 206 5.95 -16.13 18.54
C GLU A 206 5.69 -16.47 17.08
N ALA A 207 4.60 -17.21 16.81
CA ALA A 207 4.19 -17.53 15.45
C ALA A 207 3.88 -16.25 14.65
N LEU A 208 3.16 -15.30 15.25
CA LEU A 208 2.81 -14.04 14.61
C LEU A 208 4.04 -13.17 14.32
N ASP A 209 4.97 -13.03 15.28
CA ASP A 209 6.19 -12.25 15.11
C ASP A 209 7.09 -12.86 14.00
N LYS A 210 7.12 -14.20 13.90
CA LYS A 210 7.81 -14.91 12.80
C LYS A 210 7.14 -14.65 11.44
N LEU A 211 5.82 -14.79 11.37
CA LEU A 211 5.05 -14.52 10.15
C LEU A 211 5.25 -13.08 9.69
N GLN A 212 5.22 -12.13 10.63
CA GLN A 212 5.42 -10.71 10.36
C GLN A 212 6.85 -10.42 9.88
N HIS A 213 7.86 -11.06 10.48
CA HIS A 213 9.25 -10.93 10.05
C HIS A 213 9.42 -11.36 8.59
N ASP A 214 8.97 -12.57 8.24
CA ASP A 214 9.07 -13.09 6.88
C ASP A 214 8.25 -12.25 5.89
N TYR A 215 7.08 -11.76 6.28
CA TYR A 215 6.29 -10.83 5.48
C TYR A 215 7.08 -9.56 5.12
N TRP A 216 7.69 -8.89 6.10
CA TRP A 216 8.46 -7.67 5.83
C TRP A 216 9.75 -7.92 5.05
N VAL A 217 10.39 -9.07 5.23
CA VAL A 217 11.55 -9.47 4.42
C VAL A 217 11.12 -9.67 2.97
N LEU A 218 9.98 -10.34 2.73
CA LEU A 218 9.39 -10.49 1.41
C LEU A 218 9.08 -9.13 0.75
N GLU A 219 8.39 -8.23 1.45
CA GLU A 219 8.05 -6.89 0.95
C GLU A 219 9.30 -6.11 0.54
N LYS A 220 10.33 -6.07 1.41
CA LYS A 220 11.60 -5.36 1.16
C LYS A 220 12.46 -6.01 0.09
N SER A 221 12.17 -7.24 -0.30
CA SER A 221 12.88 -7.92 -1.39
C SER A 221 12.46 -7.43 -2.78
N ALA A 222 11.38 -6.64 -2.90
CA ALA A 222 10.92 -6.02 -4.13
C ALA A 222 11.80 -4.83 -4.59
N THR A 223 13.09 -5.08 -4.76
CA THR A 223 14.07 -4.07 -5.17
C THR A 223 14.06 -3.83 -6.69
N PRO A 224 14.48 -2.65 -7.18
CA PRO A 224 14.66 -2.40 -8.62
C PRO A 224 15.53 -3.47 -9.29
N THR A 225 16.61 -3.91 -8.63
CA THR A 225 17.48 -4.98 -9.15
C THR A 225 16.76 -6.31 -9.27
N ALA A 226 15.98 -6.72 -8.26
CA ALA A 226 15.23 -7.97 -8.29
C ALA A 226 14.15 -7.97 -9.39
N LEU A 227 13.52 -6.81 -9.64
CA LEU A 227 12.52 -6.61 -10.67
C LEU A 227 13.12 -6.62 -12.09
N LEU A 228 14.25 -5.95 -12.28
CA LEU A 228 14.87 -5.79 -13.59
C LEU A 228 15.72 -6.99 -14.00
N LEU A 229 16.29 -7.71 -13.04
CA LEU A 229 17.20 -8.83 -13.26
C LEU A 229 16.75 -10.05 -12.43
N PRO A 230 15.59 -10.66 -12.71
CA PRO A 230 15.05 -11.77 -11.92
C PRO A 230 15.93 -13.03 -11.96
N TRP A 231 16.80 -13.17 -12.95
CA TRP A 231 17.78 -14.25 -13.07
C TRP A 231 19.03 -14.03 -12.18
N PHE A 232 19.30 -12.80 -11.74
CA PHE A 232 20.49 -12.47 -10.98
C PHE A 232 20.38 -12.98 -9.52
N PRO A 233 21.36 -13.75 -9.01
CA PRO A 233 21.32 -14.34 -7.68
C PRO A 233 21.64 -13.30 -6.58
N SER A 234 20.76 -12.30 -6.43
CA SER A 234 20.88 -11.27 -5.39
C SER A 234 20.43 -11.77 -4.02
N LYS A 235 20.89 -11.08 -2.96
CA LYS A 235 20.34 -11.27 -1.61
C LYS A 235 18.82 -11.10 -1.58
N ALA A 236 18.28 -10.06 -2.25
CA ALA A 236 16.84 -9.82 -2.32
C ALA A 236 16.08 -11.00 -2.94
N LYS A 237 16.60 -11.63 -4.00
CA LYS A 237 16.00 -12.83 -4.58
C LYS A 237 15.99 -14.00 -3.58
N LYS A 238 17.11 -14.26 -2.92
CA LYS A 238 17.22 -15.34 -1.92
C LYS A 238 16.29 -15.11 -0.73
N ASP A 239 16.24 -13.88 -0.24
CA ASP A 239 15.37 -13.46 0.85
C ASP A 239 13.89 -13.64 0.46
N LYS A 240 13.49 -13.20 -0.75
CA LYS A 240 12.15 -13.43 -1.30
C LYS A 240 11.78 -14.92 -1.31
N GLU A 241 12.62 -15.77 -1.91
CA GLU A 241 12.36 -17.22 -2.00
C GLU A 241 12.27 -17.87 -0.61
N THR A 242 13.15 -17.49 0.31
CA THR A 242 13.20 -18.05 1.67
C THR A 242 11.97 -17.63 2.48
N SER A 243 11.64 -16.34 2.50
CA SER A 243 10.49 -15.86 3.25
C SER A 243 9.17 -16.34 2.66
N THR A 244 9.05 -16.44 1.32
CA THR A 244 7.86 -17.05 0.69
C THR A 244 7.68 -18.50 1.15
N ARG A 245 8.77 -19.28 1.22
CA ARG A 245 8.72 -20.65 1.71
C ARG A 245 8.32 -20.72 3.18
N ASN A 246 8.92 -19.88 4.03
CA ASN A 246 8.62 -19.86 5.46
C ASN A 246 7.15 -19.51 5.71
N LEU A 247 6.63 -18.47 5.03
CA LEU A 247 5.22 -18.07 5.10
C LEU A 247 4.31 -19.22 4.66
N PHE A 248 4.61 -19.85 3.52
CA PHE A 248 3.83 -20.98 3.02
C PHE A 248 3.83 -22.14 4.01
N THR A 249 4.99 -22.58 4.49
CA THR A 249 5.11 -23.72 5.42
C THR A 249 4.37 -23.46 6.73
N GLN A 250 4.49 -22.25 7.28
CA GLN A 250 3.79 -21.89 8.51
C GLN A 250 2.27 -21.92 8.31
N LEU A 251 1.77 -21.23 7.27
CA LEU A 251 0.34 -21.18 6.98
C LEU A 251 -0.24 -22.57 6.64
N TYR A 252 0.51 -23.39 5.90
CA TYR A 252 0.13 -24.76 5.60
C TYR A 252 -0.08 -25.59 6.87
N GLY A 253 0.82 -25.45 7.85
CA GLY A 253 0.67 -26.11 9.15
C GLY A 253 -0.66 -25.77 9.85
N TYR A 254 -1.03 -24.48 9.87
CA TYR A 254 -2.31 -24.06 10.44
C TYR A 254 -3.52 -24.52 9.62
N VAL A 255 -3.43 -24.53 8.29
CA VAL A 255 -4.51 -25.06 7.44
C VAL A 255 -4.75 -26.54 7.71
N GLU A 256 -3.69 -27.35 7.79
CA GLU A 256 -3.81 -28.77 8.13
C GLU A 256 -4.33 -29.00 9.55
N GLN A 257 -3.85 -28.22 10.52
CA GLN A 257 -4.36 -28.25 11.89
C GLN A 257 -5.87 -27.98 11.94
N ARG A 258 -6.34 -26.98 11.20
CA ARG A 258 -7.77 -26.64 11.14
C ARG A 258 -8.58 -27.70 10.39
N ARG A 259 -8.05 -28.33 9.33
CA ARG A 259 -8.72 -29.46 8.65
C ARG A 259 -8.90 -30.68 9.54
N ALA A 260 -7.92 -30.95 10.40
CA ALA A 260 -7.95 -32.07 11.34
C ALA A 260 -8.80 -31.78 12.59
N ALA A 261 -9.26 -30.53 12.79
CA ALA A 261 -10.04 -30.16 13.94
C ALA A 261 -11.45 -30.77 13.89
N GLU A 262 -11.91 -31.35 15.00
CA GLU A 262 -13.26 -31.94 15.10
C GLU A 262 -14.37 -30.89 15.07
N VAL A 263 -14.08 -29.67 15.53
CA VAL A 263 -15.04 -28.58 15.67
C VAL A 263 -14.62 -27.40 14.79
N PRO A 264 -15.38 -27.10 13.73
CA PRO A 264 -15.20 -25.89 12.93
C PRO A 264 -15.47 -24.63 13.77
N SER A 265 -14.78 -23.56 13.41
CA SER A 265 -14.88 -22.22 13.96
C SER A 265 -15.36 -21.23 12.90
N ALA A 266 -15.66 -19.99 13.30
CA ALA A 266 -15.97 -18.89 12.39
C ALA A 266 -14.71 -18.22 11.78
N ASP A 267 -13.54 -18.82 11.99
CA ASP A 267 -12.27 -18.30 11.52
C ASP A 267 -12.15 -18.46 10.00
N ALA A 268 -11.31 -17.64 9.34
CA ALA A 268 -11.28 -17.59 7.88
C ALA A 268 -10.86 -18.92 7.25
N ILE A 269 -9.86 -19.61 7.82
CA ILE A 269 -9.40 -20.90 7.31
C ILE A 269 -10.55 -21.91 7.25
N ASP A 270 -11.36 -22.01 8.30
CA ASP A 270 -12.46 -22.97 8.38
C ASP A 270 -13.58 -22.66 7.38
N LEU A 271 -13.89 -21.38 7.18
CA LEU A 271 -14.84 -20.94 6.17
C LEU A 271 -14.37 -21.29 4.75
N LEU A 272 -13.08 -21.10 4.47
CA LEU A 272 -12.50 -21.44 3.17
C LEU A 272 -12.41 -22.96 2.95
N ILE A 273 -12.16 -23.74 4.02
CA ILE A 273 -12.26 -25.20 3.99
C ILE A 273 -13.70 -25.63 3.68
N ALA A 274 -14.70 -24.99 4.30
CA ALA A 274 -16.11 -25.31 4.09
C ALA A 274 -16.59 -25.00 2.65
N GLU A 275 -15.99 -24.01 1.99
CA GLU A 275 -16.20 -23.73 0.55
C GLU A 275 -15.51 -24.76 -0.37
N GLY A 276 -14.80 -25.74 0.18
CA GLY A 276 -14.14 -26.81 -0.57
C GLY A 276 -12.80 -26.42 -1.19
N LEU A 277 -12.20 -25.30 -0.77
CA LEU A 277 -10.91 -24.87 -1.29
C LEU A 277 -9.77 -25.79 -0.82
N GLY A 278 -8.79 -26.04 -1.69
CA GLY A 278 -7.57 -26.75 -1.37
C GLY A 278 -6.55 -25.88 -0.60
N ASN A 279 -5.53 -26.50 -0.01
CA ASN A 279 -4.56 -25.78 0.83
C ASN A 279 -3.83 -24.67 0.09
N HIS A 280 -3.38 -24.92 -1.14
CA HIS A 280 -2.69 -23.94 -1.97
C HIS A 280 -3.56 -22.72 -2.28
N GLU A 281 -4.85 -22.93 -2.50
CA GLU A 281 -5.82 -21.84 -2.74
C GLU A 281 -6.04 -21.01 -1.47
N ILE A 282 -6.24 -21.68 -0.32
CA ILE A 282 -6.39 -21.03 0.98
C ILE A 282 -5.16 -20.18 1.30
N ILE A 283 -3.95 -20.73 1.14
CA ILE A 283 -2.70 -20.03 1.43
C ILE A 283 -2.48 -18.87 0.47
N SER A 284 -2.72 -19.06 -0.82
CA SER A 284 -2.65 -17.98 -1.83
C SER A 284 -3.59 -16.82 -1.46
N PHE A 285 -4.82 -17.15 -1.07
CA PHE A 285 -5.79 -16.16 -0.60
C PHE A 285 -5.35 -15.43 0.66
N ILE A 286 -4.83 -16.16 1.67
CA ILE A 286 -4.31 -15.57 2.91
C ILE A 286 -3.18 -14.59 2.62
N LEU A 287 -2.20 -15.01 1.82
CA LEU A 287 -1.05 -14.17 1.47
C LEU A 287 -1.47 -12.91 0.71
N GLY A 288 -2.42 -13.04 -0.24
CA GLY A 288 -3.02 -11.91 -0.93
C GLY A 288 -3.77 -10.96 0.01
N THR A 289 -4.48 -11.50 1.00
CA THR A 289 -5.23 -10.71 1.99
C THR A 289 -4.31 -9.96 2.94
N ILE A 290 -3.26 -10.61 3.46
CA ILE A 290 -2.24 -9.95 4.30
C ILE A 290 -1.53 -8.85 3.51
N PHE A 291 -1.13 -9.12 2.26
CA PHE A 291 -0.52 -8.12 1.38
C PHE A 291 -1.43 -6.90 1.16
N ALA A 292 -2.72 -7.13 0.88
CA ALA A 292 -3.67 -6.05 0.61
C ALA A 292 -4.10 -5.26 1.86
N GLY A 293 -4.25 -5.94 3.00
CA GLY A 293 -4.79 -5.36 4.25
C GLY A 293 -3.75 -4.60 5.08
N VAL A 294 -2.52 -5.11 5.16
CA VAL A 294 -1.52 -4.60 6.13
C VAL A 294 -0.98 -3.23 5.74
N VAL A 295 -0.52 -3.08 4.48
CA VAL A 295 0.19 -1.88 4.04
C VAL A 295 -0.69 -0.64 4.18
N ASN A 296 -1.84 -0.63 3.50
CA ASN A 296 -2.66 0.57 3.41
C ASN A 296 -3.34 0.93 4.74
N THR A 297 -3.88 -0.03 5.49
CA THR A 297 -4.47 0.23 6.81
C THR A 297 -3.40 0.76 7.78
N GLY A 298 -2.20 0.18 7.75
CA GLY A 298 -1.06 0.62 8.55
C GLY A 298 -0.65 2.06 8.26
N ILE A 299 -0.41 2.40 6.99
CA ILE A 299 -0.08 3.76 6.54
C ILE A 299 -1.12 4.75 7.07
N ASN A 300 -2.40 4.51 6.80
CA ASN A 300 -3.43 5.49 7.09
C ASN A 300 -3.73 5.60 8.59
N SER A 301 -3.61 4.51 9.37
CA SER A 301 -3.77 4.58 10.82
C SER A 301 -2.65 5.42 11.46
N CYS A 302 -1.40 5.23 11.02
CA CYS A 302 -0.27 6.04 11.48
C CYS A 302 -0.48 7.53 11.14
N TRP A 303 -0.81 7.82 9.88
CA TRP A 303 -0.97 9.20 9.43
C TRP A 303 -2.20 9.89 10.03
N ALA A 304 -3.31 9.17 10.26
CA ALA A 304 -4.48 9.73 10.96
C ALA A 304 -4.11 10.21 12.37
N LEU A 305 -3.37 9.41 13.14
CA LEU A 305 -2.88 9.81 14.46
C LEU A 305 -1.95 11.03 14.38
N LEU A 306 -1.06 11.07 13.38
CA LEU A 306 -0.19 12.22 13.15
C LEU A 306 -0.99 13.49 12.84
N PHE A 307 -1.92 13.44 11.87
CA PHE A 307 -2.74 14.60 11.49
C PHE A 307 -3.61 15.10 12.65
N LEU A 308 -4.19 14.19 13.45
CA LEU A 308 -4.96 14.56 14.63
C LEU A 308 -4.08 15.21 15.70
N SER A 309 -2.85 14.73 15.92
CA SER A 309 -1.94 15.40 16.86
C SER A 309 -1.61 16.85 16.44
N PHE A 310 -1.46 17.10 15.14
CA PHE A 310 -1.25 18.47 14.63
C PHE A 310 -2.52 19.33 14.60
N ASN A 311 -3.70 18.72 14.48
CA ASN A 311 -4.98 19.43 14.38
C ASN A 311 -5.84 19.23 15.63
N LYS A 312 -5.57 20.04 16.66
CA LYS A 312 -6.27 19.98 17.96
C LYS A 312 -7.79 20.08 17.84
N GLU A 313 -8.31 20.89 16.92
CA GLU A 313 -9.74 21.02 16.68
C GLU A 313 -10.34 19.69 16.19
N TRP A 314 -9.74 19.06 15.18
CA TRP A 314 -10.21 17.78 14.66
C TRP A 314 -10.01 16.65 15.65
N LYS A 315 -8.89 16.64 16.39
CA LYS A 315 -8.68 15.72 17.51
C LYS A 315 -9.81 15.83 18.52
N ALA A 316 -10.19 17.03 18.93
CA ALA A 316 -11.28 17.25 19.87
C ALA A 316 -12.64 16.79 19.31
N LYS A 317 -12.95 17.08 18.04
CA LYS A 317 -14.19 16.62 17.39
C LYS A 317 -14.31 15.10 17.35
N VAL A 318 -13.26 14.41 16.93
CA VAL A 318 -13.26 12.94 16.88
C VAL A 318 -13.27 12.33 18.28
N THR A 319 -12.56 12.94 19.23
CA THR A 319 -12.57 12.49 20.65
C THR A 319 -13.99 12.59 21.23
N ALA A 320 -14.69 13.71 20.98
CA ALA A 320 -16.07 13.89 21.39
C ALA A 320 -17.02 12.87 20.74
N GLU A 321 -16.85 12.59 19.43
CA GLU A 321 -17.61 11.55 18.72
C GLU A 321 -17.40 10.17 19.34
N VAL A 322 -16.14 9.78 19.62
CA VAL A 322 -15.81 8.50 20.25
C VAL A 322 -16.40 8.39 21.65
N HIS A 323 -16.31 9.44 22.47
CA HIS A 323 -16.93 9.43 23.80
C HIS A 323 -18.46 9.34 23.73
N ALA A 324 -19.10 10.04 22.80
CA ALA A 324 -20.55 9.96 22.60
C ALA A 324 -20.98 8.55 22.16
N LEU A 325 -20.22 7.91 21.26
CA LEU A 325 -20.43 6.54 20.84
C LEU A 325 -20.41 5.58 22.03
N ILE A 326 -19.37 5.68 22.87
CA ILE A 326 -19.22 4.87 24.09
C ILE A 326 -20.38 5.14 25.05
N GLN A 327 -20.72 6.40 25.33
CA GLN A 327 -21.77 6.75 26.29
C GLN A 327 -23.16 6.28 25.86
N THR A 328 -23.44 6.32 24.55
CA THR A 328 -24.75 5.97 23.99
C THR A 328 -24.95 4.46 23.92
N HIS A 329 -23.90 3.72 23.55
CA HIS A 329 -24.00 2.29 23.21
C HIS A 329 -23.36 1.37 24.25
N THR A 330 -22.88 1.91 25.37
CA THR A 330 -22.39 1.11 26.51
C THR A 330 -23.11 1.58 27.77
N ASP A 331 -23.58 0.65 28.60
CA ASP A 331 -24.19 0.99 29.88
C ASP A 331 -23.15 1.72 30.73
N THR A 332 -23.39 3.01 30.99
CA THR A 332 -22.57 3.82 31.90
C THR A 332 -23.21 3.99 33.27
N SER A 333 -24.44 3.49 33.45
CA SER A 333 -25.29 3.66 34.63
C SER A 333 -25.25 2.48 35.61
N SER A 334 -24.75 1.31 35.19
CA SER A 334 -24.49 0.16 36.06
C SER A 334 -23.00 0.09 36.40
N SER A 335 -22.60 -0.87 37.23
CA SER A 335 -21.20 -1.12 37.67
C SER A 335 -20.17 -1.32 36.54
N THR A 336 -20.58 -1.25 35.27
CA THR A 336 -19.80 -1.25 34.02
C THR A 336 -18.86 -0.04 33.84
N SER A 337 -18.93 1.00 34.68
CA SER A 337 -17.83 1.98 34.79
C SER A 337 -16.49 1.33 35.21
N ALA A 338 -16.51 0.10 35.73
CA ALA A 338 -15.33 -0.70 36.06
C ALA A 338 -14.89 -1.65 34.92
N GLU A 339 -15.64 -1.77 33.82
CA GLU A 339 -15.22 -2.64 32.72
C GLU A 339 -14.10 -1.99 31.89
N PRO A 340 -13.06 -2.76 31.50
CA PRO A 340 -11.98 -2.26 30.66
C PRO A 340 -12.49 -1.65 29.35
N LEU A 341 -11.83 -0.59 28.88
CA LEU A 341 -12.24 0.18 27.70
C LEU A 341 -12.46 -0.71 26.45
N HIS A 342 -11.57 -1.68 26.21
CA HIS A 342 -11.67 -2.57 25.05
C HIS A 342 -12.94 -3.45 25.08
N LYS A 343 -13.39 -3.90 26.26
CA LYS A 343 -14.64 -4.68 26.39
C LYS A 343 -15.85 -3.84 26.07
N ARG A 344 -15.90 -2.62 26.61
CA ARG A 344 -16.96 -1.64 26.33
C ARG A 344 -17.06 -1.33 24.84
N LEU A 345 -15.92 -1.06 24.19
CA LEU A 345 -15.88 -0.80 22.75
C LEU A 345 -16.26 -2.02 21.91
N SER A 346 -15.92 -3.23 22.35
CA SER A 346 -16.29 -4.47 21.66
C SER A 346 -17.79 -4.80 21.73
N ALA A 347 -18.50 -4.27 22.74
CA ALA A 347 -19.94 -4.44 22.87
C ALA A 347 -20.73 -3.56 21.90
N ILE A 348 -20.12 -2.53 21.32
CA ILE A 348 -20.76 -1.64 20.35
C ILE A 348 -20.99 -2.41 19.04
N PRO A 349 -22.23 -2.49 18.53
CA PRO A 349 -22.53 -3.21 17.30
C PRO A 349 -21.77 -2.69 16.08
N ILE A 350 -21.44 -3.57 15.14
CA ILE A 350 -20.69 -3.16 13.93
C ILE A 350 -21.43 -2.14 13.09
N SER A 351 -22.76 -2.22 13.00
CA SER A 351 -23.55 -1.20 12.29
C SER A 351 -23.34 0.19 12.87
N VAL A 352 -23.17 0.31 14.19
CA VAL A 352 -22.91 1.58 14.85
C VAL A 352 -21.52 2.10 14.49
N TRP A 353 -20.49 1.24 14.48
CA TRP A 353 -19.16 1.59 13.96
C TRP A 353 -19.19 2.01 12.49
N GLU A 354 -20.03 1.38 11.66
CA GLU A 354 -20.20 1.72 10.25
C GLU A 354 -20.90 3.09 10.06
N ASP A 355 -22.00 3.31 10.77
CA ASP A 355 -23.00 4.34 10.42
C ASP A 355 -22.97 5.58 11.34
N GLU A 356 -22.42 5.49 12.56
CA GLU A 356 -22.48 6.54 13.58
C GLU A 356 -21.12 7.20 13.90
N MET A 357 -20.18 7.21 12.94
CA MET A 357 -18.89 7.90 13.08
C MET A 357 -18.55 8.84 11.91
N PRO A 358 -19.44 9.79 11.54
CA PRO A 358 -19.25 10.65 10.38
C PRO A 358 -18.01 11.55 10.44
N ILE A 359 -17.61 12.04 11.62
CA ILE A 359 -16.43 12.91 11.78
C ILE A 359 -15.16 12.09 11.56
N MET A 360 -15.06 10.91 12.18
CA MET A 360 -13.97 9.97 11.93
C MET A 360 -13.90 9.59 10.45
N ASP A 361 -15.04 9.37 9.78
CA ASP A 361 -15.07 9.08 8.34
C ASP A 361 -14.49 10.23 7.49
N LEU A 362 -14.72 11.50 7.86
CA LEU A 362 -14.08 12.65 7.20
C LEU A 362 -12.56 12.63 7.38
N VAL A 363 -12.08 12.36 8.61
CA VAL A 363 -10.66 12.27 8.96
C VAL A 363 -9.97 11.14 8.20
N ILE A 364 -10.57 9.96 8.17
CA ILE A 364 -10.07 8.80 7.41
C ILE A 364 -9.99 9.18 5.93
N ARG A 365 -11.06 9.75 5.38
CA ARG A 365 -11.13 10.11 3.97
C ARG A 365 -10.06 11.12 3.56
N GLU A 366 -9.83 12.16 4.37
CA GLU A 366 -8.79 13.15 4.08
C GLU A 366 -7.38 12.59 4.25
N THR A 367 -7.18 11.72 5.25
CA THR A 367 -5.91 11.02 5.44
C THR A 367 -5.57 10.18 4.21
N LEU A 368 -6.51 9.39 3.69
CA LEU A 368 -6.30 8.58 2.48
C LEU A 368 -5.99 9.45 1.26
N ARG A 369 -6.72 10.56 1.06
CA ARG A 369 -6.48 11.49 -0.05
C ARG A 369 -5.05 12.00 -0.03
N LEU A 370 -4.56 12.43 1.13
CA LEU A 370 -3.26 13.08 1.22
C LEU A 370 -2.10 12.08 1.24
N VAL A 371 -2.30 10.87 1.74
CA VAL A 371 -1.19 9.93 1.96
C VAL A 371 -1.03 8.91 0.84
N LEU A 372 -2.13 8.39 0.28
CA LEU A 372 -2.09 7.33 -0.73
C LEU A 372 -1.93 7.89 -2.17
N ASN A 373 -0.87 8.66 -2.40
CA ASN A 373 -0.59 9.31 -3.69
C ASN A 373 0.34 8.50 -4.62
N GLY A 374 0.39 7.18 -4.43
CA GLY A 374 1.18 6.26 -5.26
C GLY A 374 0.67 6.12 -6.70
N THR A 375 1.20 5.13 -7.42
CA THR A 375 0.81 4.83 -8.81
C THR A 375 0.01 3.54 -8.88
N VAL A 376 -1.15 3.59 -9.54
CA VAL A 376 -1.92 2.39 -9.87
C VAL A 376 -1.52 1.87 -11.25
N LEU A 377 -1.44 0.54 -11.37
CA LEU A 377 -0.85 -0.14 -12.52
C LEU A 377 -1.86 -1.11 -13.14
N ARG A 378 -1.95 -1.13 -14.48
CA ARG A 378 -2.79 -2.05 -15.25
C ARG A 378 -2.03 -2.57 -16.47
N ARG A 379 -2.55 -3.62 -17.09
CA ARG A 379 -2.11 -4.09 -18.40
C ARG A 379 -3.28 -4.11 -19.39
N ASN A 380 -3.09 -3.61 -20.60
CA ASN A 380 -4.09 -3.70 -21.65
C ASN A 380 -4.06 -5.08 -22.31
N LEU A 381 -5.08 -5.91 -22.09
CA LEU A 381 -5.01 -7.34 -22.43
C LEU A 381 -5.61 -7.70 -23.80
N ALA A 382 -6.61 -6.95 -24.26
CA ALA A 382 -7.51 -7.44 -25.31
C ALA A 382 -7.33 -6.76 -26.67
N ALA A 383 -7.32 -5.42 -26.72
CA ALA A 383 -7.31 -4.67 -27.99
C ALA A 383 -6.66 -3.29 -27.82
N ASP A 384 -6.31 -2.67 -28.93
CA ASP A 384 -5.92 -1.26 -28.96
C ASP A 384 -7.06 -0.39 -28.41
N VAL A 385 -6.73 0.55 -27.54
CA VAL A 385 -7.69 1.43 -26.87
C VAL A 385 -7.53 2.85 -27.41
N ALA A 386 -8.56 3.34 -28.09
CA ALA A 386 -8.66 4.75 -28.43
C ALA A 386 -8.90 5.58 -27.15
N LEU A 387 -8.02 6.54 -26.90
CA LEU A 387 -8.15 7.48 -25.78
C LEU A 387 -9.09 8.60 -26.23
N ALA A 388 -10.39 8.42 -25.97
CA ALA A 388 -11.45 9.31 -26.42
C ALA A 388 -11.14 10.79 -26.16
N GLY A 389 -11.38 11.65 -27.16
CA GLY A 389 -11.11 13.08 -27.09
C GLY A 389 -9.66 13.50 -27.37
N THR A 390 -8.71 12.56 -27.47
CA THR A 390 -7.28 12.89 -27.62
C THR A 390 -6.71 12.54 -29.01
N GLY A 391 -7.40 11.70 -29.79
CA GLY A 391 -6.88 11.16 -31.04
C GLY A 391 -5.74 10.15 -30.89
N LYS A 392 -5.36 9.81 -29.65
CA LYS A 392 -4.26 8.90 -29.32
C LYS A 392 -4.77 7.47 -29.17
N VAL A 393 -3.90 6.50 -29.47
CA VAL A 393 -4.20 5.07 -29.32
C VAL A 393 -3.20 4.43 -28.38
N LEU A 394 -3.71 3.71 -27.38
CA LEU A 394 -2.93 2.85 -26.50
C LEU A 394 -2.91 1.42 -27.07
N PRO A 395 -1.75 0.90 -27.49
CA PRO A 395 -1.64 -0.44 -28.04
C PRO A 395 -2.04 -1.56 -27.06
N ARG A 396 -2.53 -2.68 -27.60
CA ARG A 396 -2.66 -3.93 -26.86
C ARG A 396 -1.31 -4.37 -26.28
N GLY A 397 -1.33 -4.92 -25.08
CA GLY A 397 -0.16 -5.46 -24.40
C GLY A 397 0.64 -4.43 -23.60
N ASN A 398 0.43 -3.13 -23.85
CA ASN A 398 1.05 -2.07 -23.05
C ASN A 398 0.57 -2.11 -21.61
N PHE A 399 1.48 -1.77 -20.71
CA PHE A 399 1.14 -1.42 -19.34
C PHE A 399 0.66 0.02 -19.27
N VAL A 400 -0.13 0.29 -18.24
CA VAL A 400 -0.69 1.60 -17.98
C VAL A 400 -0.40 1.99 -16.55
N ALA A 401 0.13 3.19 -16.37
CA ALA A 401 0.42 3.77 -15.07
C ALA A 401 -0.39 5.06 -14.88
N PHE A 402 -1.16 5.14 -13.79
CA PHE A 402 -1.91 6.33 -13.42
C PHE A 402 -1.48 6.79 -12.02
N PRO A 403 -0.91 7.99 -11.85
CA PRO A 403 -0.55 8.52 -10.54
C PRO A 403 -1.79 9.07 -9.82
N LEU A 404 -2.07 8.58 -8.61
CA LEU A 404 -3.24 9.03 -7.83
C LEU A 404 -3.18 10.53 -7.48
N SER A 405 -1.96 11.08 -7.41
CA SER A 405 -1.71 12.50 -7.22
C SER A 405 -2.25 13.41 -8.31
N ASP A 406 -2.52 12.88 -9.52
CA ASP A 406 -3.19 13.64 -10.58
C ASP A 406 -4.62 14.06 -10.20
N VAL A 407 -5.23 13.32 -9.26
CA VAL A 407 -6.55 13.66 -8.70
C VAL A 407 -6.38 14.30 -7.34
N HIS A 408 -5.74 13.58 -6.43
CA HIS A 408 -5.74 13.93 -5.02
C HIS A 408 -4.93 15.19 -4.72
N LEU A 409 -3.88 15.49 -5.50
CA LEU A 409 -3.08 16.71 -5.33
C LEU A 409 -3.39 17.80 -6.37
N ASN A 410 -4.53 17.70 -7.05
CA ASN A 410 -4.89 18.61 -8.13
C ASN A 410 -5.61 19.88 -7.60
N PRO A 411 -5.04 21.08 -7.80
CA PRO A 411 -5.64 22.33 -7.32
C PRO A 411 -6.95 22.71 -8.02
N GLU A 412 -7.25 22.15 -9.19
CA GLU A 412 -8.53 22.37 -9.89
C GLU A 412 -9.68 21.58 -9.24
N ILE A 413 -9.36 20.49 -8.53
CA ILE A 413 -10.34 19.65 -7.82
C ILE A 413 -10.41 20.10 -6.36
N TYR A 414 -9.25 20.12 -5.71
CA TYR A 414 -9.09 20.36 -4.28
C TYR A 414 -8.44 21.70 -4.00
N ALA A 415 -9.12 22.56 -3.23
CA ALA A 415 -8.52 23.81 -2.77
C ALA A 415 -7.40 23.50 -1.76
N ASP A 416 -6.25 24.17 -1.94
CA ASP A 416 -5.00 23.90 -1.22
C ASP A 416 -4.72 22.39 -1.07
N PRO A 417 -4.40 21.71 -2.19
CA PRO A 417 -4.40 20.24 -2.24
C PRO A 417 -3.37 19.59 -1.31
N ALA A 418 -2.34 20.32 -0.89
CA ALA A 418 -1.32 19.83 0.02
C ALA A 418 -1.74 19.93 1.50
N ALA A 419 -2.74 20.76 1.83
CA ALA A 419 -3.24 20.89 3.19
C ALA A 419 -4.12 19.70 3.57
N TRP A 420 -4.01 19.28 4.82
CA TRP A 420 -4.91 18.32 5.43
C TRP A 420 -6.14 19.05 5.96
N ASP A 421 -7.28 18.88 5.31
CA ASP A 421 -8.53 19.57 5.62
C ASP A 421 -9.75 18.66 5.39
N PRO A 422 -10.27 18.01 6.44
CA PRO A 422 -11.44 17.14 6.32
C PRO A 422 -12.74 17.88 5.96
N THR A 423 -12.82 19.21 6.10
CA THR A 423 -14.04 19.96 5.74
C THR A 423 -14.32 19.92 4.23
N ARG A 424 -13.34 19.56 3.39
CA ARG A 424 -13.50 19.48 1.93
C ARG A 424 -14.55 18.47 1.47
N PHE A 425 -14.87 17.48 2.31
CA PHE A 425 -15.88 16.45 2.03
C PHE A 425 -17.24 16.73 2.71
N MET A 426 -17.36 17.82 3.47
CA MET A 426 -18.60 18.22 4.10
C MET A 426 -19.60 18.81 3.09
N PRO A 427 -20.91 18.77 3.40
CA PRO A 427 -21.92 19.44 2.59
C PRO A 427 -21.57 20.90 2.29
N GLY A 428 -21.70 21.30 1.02
CA GLY A 428 -21.36 22.64 0.55
C GLY A 428 -19.96 22.78 -0.04
N ARG A 429 -19.01 21.88 0.28
CA ARG A 429 -17.69 21.82 -0.39
C ARG A 429 -17.59 20.65 -1.36
N GLU A 430 -17.84 19.43 -0.88
CA GLU A 430 -17.92 18.18 -1.64
C GLU A 430 -16.93 18.11 -2.82
N GLU A 431 -15.67 18.46 -2.57
CA GLU A 431 -14.70 18.79 -3.62
C GLU A 431 -14.40 17.59 -4.53
N ASP A 432 -14.47 16.39 -3.96
CA ASP A 432 -14.34 15.11 -4.64
C ASP A 432 -15.46 14.82 -5.65
N ARG A 433 -16.61 15.48 -5.52
CA ARG A 433 -17.78 15.26 -6.38
C ARG A 433 -17.84 16.22 -7.56
N LYS A 434 -16.96 17.22 -7.62
CA LYS A 434 -16.90 18.21 -8.71
C LYS A 434 -16.60 17.57 -10.07
N VAL A 435 -15.93 16.42 -10.08
CA VAL A 435 -15.53 15.71 -11.30
C VAL A 435 -15.69 14.19 -11.15
N PRO A 436 -15.96 13.45 -12.23
CA PRO A 436 -15.92 11.99 -12.21
C PRO A 436 -14.56 11.48 -11.71
N PHE A 437 -14.59 10.45 -10.86
CA PHE A 437 -13.38 9.91 -10.24
C PHE A 437 -12.55 10.98 -9.49
N GLY A 438 -13.22 11.96 -8.87
CA GLY A 438 -12.57 13.01 -8.10
C GLY A 438 -11.99 12.53 -6.76
N TYR A 439 -12.27 11.29 -6.34
CA TYR A 439 -11.62 10.66 -5.20
C TYR A 439 -11.30 9.19 -5.51
N LEU A 440 -10.06 8.78 -5.27
CA LEU A 440 -9.53 7.46 -5.62
C LEU A 440 -9.01 6.65 -4.41
N GLY A 441 -9.27 7.10 -3.17
CA GLY A 441 -8.67 6.48 -1.97
C GLY A 441 -9.11 5.04 -1.70
N TRP A 442 -10.30 4.65 -2.19
CA TRP A 442 -10.84 3.29 -2.04
C TRP A 442 -10.93 2.56 -3.38
N GLY A 443 -10.04 2.87 -4.32
CA GLY A 443 -10.19 2.45 -5.72
C GLY A 443 -11.40 3.11 -6.39
N ALA A 444 -11.62 2.79 -7.67
CA ALA A 444 -12.70 3.38 -8.45
C ALA A 444 -13.05 2.52 -9.67
N GLY A 445 -14.22 2.82 -10.27
CA GLY A 445 -14.70 2.19 -11.50
C GLY A 445 -14.79 0.68 -11.36
N ARG A 446 -14.11 -0.05 -12.25
CA ARG A 446 -14.14 -1.52 -12.30
C ARG A 446 -13.40 -2.23 -11.16
N HIS A 447 -12.59 -1.51 -10.39
CA HIS A 447 -11.74 -2.09 -9.35
C HIS A 447 -11.87 -1.30 -8.03
N PRO A 448 -13.07 -1.25 -7.42
CA PRO A 448 -13.24 -0.68 -6.09
C PRO A 448 -12.58 -1.57 -5.04
N CYS A 449 -12.21 -0.99 -3.89
CA CYS A 449 -11.65 -1.71 -2.76
C CYS A 449 -12.72 -2.57 -2.10
N THR A 450 -12.64 -3.89 -2.29
CA THR A 450 -13.54 -4.87 -1.66
C THR A 450 -13.43 -4.86 -0.13
N GLY A 451 -12.23 -4.59 0.41
CA GLY A 451 -11.95 -4.54 1.84
C GLY A 451 -12.31 -3.24 2.55
N MET A 452 -12.90 -2.25 1.86
CA MET A 452 -13.09 -0.88 2.38
C MET A 452 -13.75 -0.84 3.77
N LYS A 453 -14.79 -1.64 4.00
CA LYS A 453 -15.52 -1.64 5.27
C LYS A 453 -14.67 -2.12 6.44
N VAL A 454 -13.91 -3.19 6.24
CA VAL A 454 -13.01 -3.73 7.28
C VAL A 454 -11.82 -2.80 7.50
N ALA A 455 -11.22 -2.26 6.43
CA ALA A 455 -10.14 -1.28 6.59
C ALA A 455 -10.59 -0.05 7.38
N LYS A 456 -11.80 0.48 7.10
CA LYS A 456 -12.39 1.55 7.91
C LYS A 456 -12.60 1.13 9.36
N LEU A 457 -13.14 -0.06 9.60
CA LEU A 457 -13.35 -0.59 10.96
C LEU A 457 -12.03 -0.68 11.73
N GLU A 458 -10.99 -1.28 11.14
CA GLU A 458 -9.66 -1.37 11.76
C GLU A 458 -9.10 0.01 12.10
N MET A 459 -9.16 0.96 11.16
CA MET A 459 -8.74 2.34 11.39
C MET A 459 -9.55 3.03 12.50
N LYS A 460 -10.88 2.87 12.49
CA LYS A 460 -11.78 3.43 13.51
C LYS A 460 -11.45 2.86 14.90
N ILE A 461 -11.25 1.55 15.02
CA ILE A 461 -10.85 0.88 16.26
C ILE A 461 -9.54 1.47 16.79
N ILE A 462 -8.50 1.53 15.95
CA ILE A 462 -7.18 2.02 16.35
C ILE A 462 -7.28 3.48 16.81
N VAL A 463 -7.88 4.36 16.02
CA VAL A 463 -7.96 5.78 16.35
C VAL A 463 -8.84 6.02 17.58
N ALA A 464 -9.98 5.32 17.70
CA ALA A 464 -10.87 5.44 18.86
C ALA A 464 -10.17 5.01 20.16
N LEU A 465 -9.42 3.91 20.14
CA LEU A 465 -8.65 3.44 21.29
C LEU A 465 -7.57 4.44 21.69
N PHE A 466 -6.90 5.06 20.72
CA PHE A 466 -5.93 6.11 21.00
C PHE A 466 -6.57 7.35 21.65
N LEU A 467 -7.69 7.81 21.10
CA LEU A 467 -8.35 9.03 21.60
C LEU A 467 -9.05 8.81 22.94
N ALA A 468 -9.59 7.62 23.19
CA ALA A 468 -10.26 7.30 24.45
C ALA A 468 -9.31 6.81 25.55
N GLY A 469 -8.18 6.19 25.17
CA GLY A 469 -7.26 5.53 26.11
C GLY A 469 -5.97 6.29 26.40
N TYR A 470 -5.58 7.27 25.56
CA TYR A 470 -4.30 7.96 25.68
C TYR A 470 -4.39 9.48 25.52
N GLU A 471 -3.63 10.18 26.35
CA GLU A 471 -3.07 11.47 25.98
C GLU A 471 -1.83 11.21 25.12
N PHE A 472 -1.82 11.72 23.88
CA PHE A 472 -0.68 11.53 22.99
C PHE A 472 -0.39 12.74 22.13
N ASP A 473 0.88 12.94 21.80
CA ASP A 473 1.33 13.92 20.83
C ASP A 473 2.48 13.39 19.99
N VAL A 474 2.55 13.88 18.76
CA VAL A 474 3.67 13.65 17.86
C VAL A 474 4.89 14.40 18.38
N VAL A 475 6.04 13.73 18.37
CA VAL A 475 7.32 14.30 18.77
C VAL A 475 8.45 13.93 17.80
N ASP A 476 9.45 14.81 17.71
CA ASP A 476 10.70 14.60 17.00
C ASP A 476 11.64 13.63 17.75
N ALA A 477 12.83 13.43 17.19
CA ALA A 477 13.87 12.60 17.81
C ALA A 477 14.26 13.06 19.23
N ALA A 478 14.16 14.36 19.53
CA ALA A 478 14.47 14.98 20.81
C ALA A 478 13.26 15.03 21.77
N GLY A 479 12.10 14.50 21.39
CA GLY A 479 10.90 14.50 22.22
C GLY A 479 10.12 15.82 22.22
N ARG A 480 10.37 16.71 21.25
CA ARG A 480 9.66 17.99 21.10
C ARG A 480 8.60 17.88 20.02
N PHE A 481 7.51 18.64 20.16
CA PHE A 481 6.51 18.73 19.10
C PHE A 481 7.14 19.35 17.83
N PRO A 482 7.02 18.73 16.65
CA PRO A 482 7.67 19.25 15.45
C PRO A 482 7.05 20.58 15.01
N GLU A 483 7.88 21.49 14.47
CA GLU A 483 7.43 22.82 14.05
C GLU A 483 6.47 22.80 12.86
N ARG A 484 6.56 21.76 12.03
CA ARG A 484 5.75 21.62 10.81
C ARG A 484 5.20 20.20 10.73
N LEU A 485 3.99 20.10 10.19
CA LEU A 485 3.40 18.81 9.84
C LEU A 485 4.31 18.10 8.83
N PRO A 486 4.76 16.87 9.11
CA PRO A 486 5.55 16.11 8.15
C PRO A 486 4.76 15.82 6.87
N THR A 487 5.47 15.68 5.76
CA THR A 487 4.90 15.28 4.47
C THR A 487 5.17 13.80 4.21
N PRO A 488 4.22 13.03 3.65
CA PRO A 488 4.47 11.64 3.26
C PRO A 488 5.52 11.52 2.15
N ASP A 489 6.44 10.56 2.24
CA ASP A 489 7.31 10.18 1.12
C ASP A 489 6.51 9.30 0.14
N TYR A 490 6.01 9.91 -0.94
CA TYR A 490 5.25 9.19 -1.97
C TYR A 490 6.08 8.19 -2.79
N ASN A 491 7.42 8.18 -2.65
CA ASN A 491 8.26 7.14 -3.22
C ASN A 491 8.46 5.95 -2.28
N ASP A 492 8.18 6.10 -0.98
CA ASP A 492 8.09 4.98 -0.04
C ASP A 492 6.73 4.29 -0.21
N ILE A 493 6.68 3.35 -1.15
CA ILE A 493 5.46 2.62 -1.48
C ILE A 493 5.03 1.61 -0.40
N GLN A 494 5.86 1.35 0.62
CA GLN A 494 5.59 0.36 1.66
C GLN A 494 4.99 1.00 2.91
N GLN A 495 5.47 2.17 3.30
CA GLN A 495 5.05 2.80 4.56
C GLN A 495 4.74 4.29 4.43
N ALA A 496 5.06 4.94 3.31
CA ALA A 496 4.90 6.37 3.10
C ALA A 496 5.36 7.19 4.32
N ARG A 497 6.53 6.84 4.89
CA ARG A 497 7.03 7.48 6.12
C ARG A 497 7.22 9.00 5.91
N PRO A 498 7.13 9.80 6.99
CA PRO A 498 7.52 11.21 6.97
C PRO A 498 8.86 11.44 6.28
N VAL A 499 8.90 12.39 5.35
CA VAL A 499 10.17 12.89 4.80
C VAL A 499 10.95 13.59 5.91
N GLY A 500 12.23 13.23 6.07
CA GLY A 500 13.14 13.83 7.03
C GLY A 500 13.35 12.98 8.29
N PRO A 501 13.61 13.60 9.46
CA PRO A 501 13.88 12.87 10.70
C PRO A 501 12.71 11.98 11.13
N PRO A 502 12.98 10.85 11.81
CA PRO A 502 11.93 9.97 12.30
C PRO A 502 10.98 10.70 13.26
N THR A 503 9.70 10.42 13.10
CA THR A 503 8.61 10.98 13.90
C THR A 503 8.06 9.91 14.83
N PHE A 504 7.77 10.27 16.07
CA PHE A 504 7.33 9.35 17.12
C PHE A 504 6.02 9.83 17.74
N ILE A 505 5.32 8.94 18.43
CA ILE A 505 4.21 9.30 19.30
C ILE A 505 4.68 9.19 20.75
N LYS A 506 4.65 10.31 21.48
CA LYS A 506 4.74 10.31 22.94
C LYS A 506 3.34 10.14 23.50
N PHE A 507 3.16 9.22 24.44
CA PHE A 507 1.85 8.90 24.98
C PHE A 507 1.88 8.72 26.49
N LYS A 508 0.71 8.91 27.11
CA LYS A 508 0.39 8.59 28.49
C LYS A 508 -1.02 8.01 28.53
N ARG A 509 -1.15 6.81 29.08
CA ARG A 509 -2.43 6.10 29.25
C ARG A 509 -3.27 6.82 30.29
N VAL A 510 -4.53 7.09 29.97
CA VAL A 510 -5.47 7.81 30.84
C VAL A 510 -6.63 6.95 31.33
N VAL A 511 -6.80 5.74 30.79
CA VAL A 511 -7.80 4.76 31.21
C VAL A 511 -7.13 3.41 31.40
N GLU A 512 -7.47 2.70 32.48
CA GLU A 512 -7.00 1.33 32.74
C GLU A 512 -7.57 0.29 31.78
#